data_AF-Q5C111-F1
#
_entry.id   AF-Q5C111-F1
#
_cell.length_a   1.000
_cell.length_b   1.000
_cell.length_c   1.000
_cell.angle_alpha   90.00
_cell.angle_beta   90.00
_cell.angle_gamma   90.00
#
_symmetry.space_group_name_H-M   'P 1'
#
loop_
_entity.id
_entity.type
_entity.pdbx_description
1 polymer ?
#
loop_
_entity_poly.entity_id
_entity_poly.type
_entity_poly.pdbx_seq_one_letter_code
_entity_poly.pdbx_strand_id
1 'polypeptide(L)'
;FTIIGSSFPPYLDRLVYTLIDELRYTASSSISHEELSRAKHQLKSMLLMNLETRAVSFEDIARQVLTADVRREPEYWVDRIDKVTEEDLHALLHRMIYKSKPTLVGYGRVEKLPTLDDITPMLSESCHKVKPTMKSKMPKFFKGFI
;
A
#
# COMPACT_ATOMS: atom_id res chain seq x y z
N PHE A 1 -7.63 -1.77 2.54
CA PHE A 1 -6.32 -1.14 2.32
C PHE A 1 -6.10 -1.00 0.82
N THR A 2 -5.65 0.15 0.37
CA THR A 2 -5.28 0.37 -1.04
C THR A 2 -4.17 1.40 -1.10
N ILE A 3 -3.32 1.31 -2.10
CA ILE A 3 -2.32 2.33 -2.42
C ILE A 3 -2.73 2.91 -3.76
N ILE A 4 -2.86 4.23 -3.83
CA ILE A 4 -3.26 4.93 -5.04
C ILE A 4 -2.13 5.86 -5.45
N GLY A 5 -1.73 5.79 -6.71
CA GLY A 5 -0.70 6.65 -7.29
C GLY A 5 -1.16 7.19 -8.63
N SER A 6 -0.59 8.32 -9.04
CA SER A 6 -0.78 8.89 -10.36
C SER A 6 0.56 9.35 -10.92
N SER A 7 0.78 9.14 -12.22
CA SER A 7 2.00 9.55 -12.91
C SER A 7 1.70 9.82 -14.39
N PHE A 8 2.64 10.48 -15.07
CA PHE A 8 2.60 10.56 -16.53
C PHE A 8 2.70 9.16 -17.16
N PRO A 9 2.03 8.90 -18.30
CA PRO A 9 1.99 7.58 -18.92
C PRO A 9 3.36 6.93 -19.18
N PRO A 10 4.42 7.67 -19.57
CA PRO A 10 5.74 7.08 -19.78
C PRO A 10 6.42 6.50 -18.53
N TYR A 11 5.99 6.88 -17.32
CA TYR A 11 6.60 6.48 -16.05
C TYR A 11 5.71 5.57 -15.19
N LEU A 12 4.61 5.06 -15.76
CA LEU A 12 3.62 4.27 -15.05
C LEU A 12 4.21 2.97 -14.47
N ASP A 13 5.07 2.30 -15.22
CA ASP A 13 5.84 1.14 -14.79
C ASP A 13 6.70 1.47 -13.57
N ARG A 14 7.45 2.57 -13.63
CA ARG A 14 8.32 3.03 -12.54
C ARG A 14 7.52 3.36 -11.29
N LEU A 15 6.36 4.02 -11.42
CA LEU A 15 5.48 4.29 -10.29
C LEU A 15 5.08 2.98 -9.60
N VAL A 16 4.58 2.00 -10.36
CA VAL A 16 4.16 0.71 -9.80
C VAL A 16 5.32 0.01 -9.10
N TYR A 17 6.51 0.00 -9.70
CA TYR A 17 7.69 -0.60 -9.08
C TYR A 17 8.09 0.09 -7.78
N THR A 18 8.09 1.43 -7.72
CA THR A 18 8.38 2.17 -6.50
C THR A 18 7.35 1.86 -5.40
N LEU A 19 6.06 1.84 -5.71
CA LEU A 19 5.02 1.54 -4.72
C LEU A 19 5.15 0.13 -4.15
N ILE A 20 5.47 -0.86 -4.99
CA ILE A 20 5.70 -2.23 -4.56
C ILE A 20 6.95 -2.32 -3.69
N ASP A 21 8.02 -1.62 -4.07
CA ASP A 21 9.28 -1.65 -3.33
C ASP A 21 9.15 -1.02 -1.94
N GLU A 22 8.49 0.13 -1.83
CA GLU A 22 8.20 0.78 -0.54
C GLU A 22 7.33 -0.10 0.37
N LEU A 23 6.30 -0.76 -0.20
CA LEU A 23 5.45 -1.67 0.56
C LEU A 23 6.25 -2.86 1.12
N ARG A 24 7.16 -3.42 0.32
CA ARG A 24 8.03 -4.53 0.73
C ARG A 24 9.06 -4.09 1.75
N TYR A 25 9.68 -2.94 1.52
CA TYR A 25 10.63 -2.35 2.45
C TYR A 25 9.98 -2.21 3.82
N THR A 26 8.82 -1.55 3.89
CA THR A 26 8.04 -1.38 5.12
C THR A 26 7.69 -2.70 5.81
N ALA A 27 7.41 -3.76 5.05
CA ALA A 27 7.07 -5.06 5.61
C ALA A 27 8.27 -5.82 6.19
N SER A 28 9.50 -5.53 5.72
CA SER A 28 10.73 -6.24 6.08
C SER A 28 11.67 -5.45 6.99
N SER A 29 11.63 -4.12 6.94
CA SER A 29 12.42 -3.22 7.77
C SER A 29 11.76 -3.02 9.14
N SER A 30 12.55 -2.86 10.20
CA SER A 30 12.03 -2.41 11.51
C SER A 30 11.38 -1.03 11.40
N ILE A 31 10.24 -0.84 12.05
CA ILE A 31 9.53 0.44 12.09
C ILE A 31 10.00 1.18 13.34
N SER A 32 10.52 2.41 13.19
CA SER A 32 10.98 3.16 14.37
C SER A 32 9.83 3.44 15.32
N HIS A 33 10.11 3.40 16.63
CA HIS A 33 9.18 3.85 17.66
C HIS A 33 8.68 5.28 17.42
N GLU A 34 9.53 6.18 16.91
CA GLU A 34 9.12 7.54 16.58
C GLU A 34 8.14 7.59 15.41
N GLU A 35 8.33 6.74 14.39
CA GLU A 35 7.43 6.66 13.24
C GLU A 35 6.07 6.12 13.65
N LEU A 36 6.06 5.03 14.42
CA LEU A 36 4.85 4.44 14.97
C LEU A 36 4.11 5.44 15.87
N SER A 37 4.83 6.10 16.77
CA SER A 37 4.25 7.12 17.65
C SER A 37 3.65 8.27 16.84
N ARG A 38 4.35 8.80 15.83
CA ARG A 38 3.80 9.85 14.96
C ARG A 38 2.54 9.39 14.23
N ALA A 39 2.54 8.18 13.65
CA ALA A 39 1.38 7.64 12.95
C ALA A 39 0.16 7.48 13.87
N LYS A 40 0.37 6.99 15.11
CA LYS A 40 -0.68 6.90 16.13
C LYS A 40 -1.26 8.28 16.45
N HIS A 41 -0.41 9.28 16.69
CA HIS A 41 -0.87 10.63 16.98
C HIS A 41 -1.66 11.24 15.82
N GLN A 42 -1.19 11.07 14.57
CA GLN A 42 -1.90 11.53 13.38
C GLN A 42 -3.29 10.89 13.26
N LEU A 43 -3.39 9.58 13.48
CA LEU A 43 -4.66 8.86 13.42
C LEU A 43 -5.62 9.30 14.54
N LYS A 44 -5.12 9.47 15.77
CA LYS A 44 -5.92 9.97 16.90
C LYS A 44 -6.43 11.39 16.64
N SER A 45 -5.59 12.29 16.14
CA SER A 45 -5.99 13.65 15.80
C SER A 45 -7.07 13.66 14.73
N MET A 46 -6.90 12.90 13.64
CA MET A 46 -7.91 12.79 12.58
C MET A 46 -9.24 12.28 13.12
N LEU A 47 -9.22 11.24 13.98
CA LEU A 47 -10.43 10.69 14.60
C LEU A 47 -11.16 11.76 15.42
N LEU A 48 -10.45 12.44 16.32
CA LEU A 48 -11.06 13.41 17.24
C LEU A 48 -11.53 14.68 16.53
N MET A 49 -10.79 15.17 15.54
CA MET A 49 -11.18 16.34 14.73
C MET A 49 -12.44 16.07 13.92
N ASN A 50 -12.58 14.87 13.35
CA ASN A 50 -13.77 14.50 12.58
C ASN A 50 -15.06 14.57 13.43
N LEU A 51 -14.96 14.38 14.74
CA LEU A 51 -16.09 14.43 15.67
C LEU A 51 -16.57 15.85 15.99
N GLU A 52 -15.81 16.88 15.62
CA GLU A 52 -16.24 18.29 15.75
C GLU A 52 -17.39 18.61 14.78
N THR A 53 -17.49 17.86 13.67
CA THR A 53 -18.55 18.03 12.68
C THR A 53 -19.75 17.16 13.01
N ARG A 54 -20.91 17.78 13.30
CA ARG A 54 -22.15 17.07 13.68
C ARG A 54 -22.61 16.04 12.66
N ALA A 55 -22.49 16.33 11.37
CA ALA A 55 -22.89 15.40 10.30
C ALA A 55 -22.02 14.12 10.31
N VAL A 56 -20.70 14.29 10.48
CA VAL A 56 -19.74 13.18 10.56
C VAL A 56 -19.96 12.34 11.81
N SER A 57 -20.21 13.00 12.96
CA SER A 57 -20.55 12.31 14.20
C SER A 57 -21.83 11.48 14.05
N PHE A 58 -22.88 12.04 13.44
CA PHE A 58 -24.13 11.29 13.21
C PHE A 58 -23.94 10.08 12.31
N GLU A 59 -23.21 10.23 11.20
CA GLU A 59 -22.88 9.13 10.29
C GLU A 59 -22.11 8.02 11.02
N ASP A 60 -21.12 8.38 11.84
CA ASP A 60 -20.33 7.41 12.61
C ASP A 60 -21.19 6.61 13.57
N ILE A 61 -22.10 7.27 14.30
CA ILE A 61 -23.05 6.61 15.20
C ILE A 61 -23.92 5.63 14.41
N ALA A 62 -24.53 6.10 13.32
CA ALA A 62 -25.41 5.28 12.50
C ALA A 62 -24.68 4.05 11.97
N ARG A 63 -23.46 4.22 11.46
CA ARG A 63 -22.62 3.12 10.97
C ARG A 63 -22.28 2.12 12.07
N GLN A 64 -21.90 2.58 13.26
CA GLN A 64 -21.58 1.69 14.38
C GLN A 64 -22.79 0.89 14.83
N VAL A 65 -23.96 1.53 14.96
CA VAL A 65 -25.21 0.85 15.30
C VAL A 65 -25.60 -0.16 14.22
N LEU A 66 -25.51 0.20 12.94
CA LEU A 66 -25.86 -0.71 11.85
C LEU A 66 -24.90 -1.91 11.69
N THR A 67 -23.64 -1.77 12.08
CA THR A 67 -22.61 -2.81 11.87
C THR A 67 -22.36 -3.66 13.11
N ALA A 68 -22.43 -3.07 14.30
CA ALA A 68 -22.02 -3.69 15.56
C ALA A 68 -23.10 -3.62 16.65
N ASP A 69 -24.28 -3.05 16.34
CA ASP A 69 -25.42 -2.85 17.25
C ASP A 69 -25.11 -2.03 18.52
N VAL A 70 -23.91 -1.47 18.59
CA VAL A 70 -23.38 -0.76 19.76
C VAL A 70 -22.55 0.42 19.29
N ARG A 71 -22.85 1.59 19.86
CA ARG A 71 -21.97 2.76 19.76
C ARG A 71 -20.82 2.63 20.76
N ARG A 72 -19.59 2.77 20.27
CA ARG A 72 -18.37 2.90 21.06
C ARG A 72 -17.99 4.38 21.14
N GLU A 73 -17.69 4.84 22.36
CA GLU A 73 -17.21 6.21 22.55
C GLU A 73 -15.79 6.40 21.99
N PRO A 74 -15.39 7.62 21.61
CA PRO A 74 -14.10 7.90 20.99
C PRO A 74 -12.90 7.40 21.81
N GLU A 75 -12.98 7.44 23.14
CA GLU A 75 -11.94 6.99 24.06
C GLU A 75 -11.62 5.50 23.88
N TYR A 76 -12.61 4.68 23.53
CA TYR A 76 -12.40 3.26 23.23
C TYR A 76 -11.45 3.08 22.04
N TRP A 77 -11.64 3.88 20.99
CA TRP A 77 -10.81 3.82 19.79
C TRP A 77 -9.40 4.39 20.04
N VAL A 78 -9.30 5.45 20.82
CA VAL A 78 -8.01 6.02 21.25
C VAL A 78 -7.18 4.98 22.00
N ASP A 79 -7.75 4.31 23.00
CA ASP A 79 -7.09 3.22 23.74
C ASP A 79 -6.68 2.07 22.81
N ARG A 80 -7.52 1.73 21.83
CA ARG A 80 -7.21 0.67 20.85
C ARG A 80 -6.04 1.05 19.93
N ILE A 81 -5.94 2.32 19.51
CA ILE A 81 -4.83 2.83 18.71
C ILE A 81 -3.53 2.82 19.52
N ASP A 82 -3.59 3.21 20.79
CA ASP A 82 -2.40 3.26 21.65
C ASP A 82 -1.82 1.86 21.91
N LYS A 83 -2.67 0.84 21.96
CA LYS A 83 -2.27 -0.57 22.13
C LYS A 83 -1.60 -1.21 20.92
N VAL A 84 -1.67 -0.62 19.72
CA VAL A 84 -1.06 -1.21 18.51
C VAL A 84 0.46 -1.28 18.68
N THR A 85 1.07 -2.45 18.50
CA THR A 85 2.53 -2.58 18.58
C THR A 85 3.18 -2.68 17.20
N GLU A 86 4.52 -2.65 17.16
CA GLU A 86 5.28 -2.88 15.93
C GLU A 86 5.04 -4.30 15.40
N GLU A 87 4.96 -5.29 16.30
CA GLU A 87 4.69 -6.68 15.96
C GLU A 87 3.32 -6.87 15.32
N ASP A 88 2.30 -6.16 15.81
CA ASP A 88 0.95 -6.16 15.20
C ASP A 88 0.99 -5.67 13.75
N LEU A 89 1.79 -4.64 13.47
CA LEU A 89 1.96 -4.09 12.12
C LEU A 89 2.69 -5.07 11.21
N HIS A 90 3.79 -5.67 11.66
CA HIS A 90 4.49 -6.70 10.87
C HIS A 90 3.60 -7.91 10.61
N ALA A 91 2.84 -8.37 11.60
CA ALA A 91 1.90 -9.47 11.42
C ALA A 91 0.80 -9.13 10.39
N LEU A 92 0.28 -7.91 10.44
CA LEU A 92 -0.70 -7.41 9.48
C LEU A 92 -0.11 -7.33 8.07
N LEU A 93 1.07 -6.71 7.90
CA LEU A 93 1.75 -6.55 6.61
C LEU A 93 2.11 -7.91 6.02
N HIS A 94 2.64 -8.83 6.82
CA HIS A 94 2.94 -10.19 6.40
C HIS A 94 1.68 -10.93 5.95
N ARG A 95 0.56 -10.81 6.69
CA ARG A 95 -0.73 -11.39 6.26
C ARG A 95 -1.20 -10.78 4.95
N MET A 96 -1.10 -9.46 4.80
CA MET A 96 -1.55 -8.75 3.61
C MET A 96 -0.76 -9.13 2.36
N ILE A 97 0.57 -9.24 2.47
CA ILE A 97 1.46 -9.52 1.33
C ILE A 97 1.44 -11.00 0.96
N TYR A 98 1.51 -11.91 1.93
CA TYR A 98 1.74 -13.33 1.64
C TYR A 98 0.47 -14.19 1.64
N LYS A 99 -0.64 -13.76 2.26
CA LYS A 99 -1.87 -14.57 2.34
C LYS A 99 -2.99 -14.12 1.40
N SER A 100 -2.84 -12.97 0.75
CA SER A 100 -3.88 -12.37 -0.10
C SER A 100 -3.37 -12.10 -1.50
N LYS A 101 -4.21 -12.31 -2.52
CA LYS A 101 -3.88 -11.93 -3.90
C LYS A 101 -4.06 -10.42 -4.07
N PRO A 102 -3.08 -9.70 -4.63
CA PRO A 102 -3.21 -8.27 -4.89
C PRO A 102 -4.26 -8.01 -5.98
N THR A 103 -4.91 -6.85 -5.92
CA THR A 103 -5.80 -6.35 -6.96
C THR A 103 -5.18 -5.11 -7.57
N LEU A 104 -5.04 -5.09 -8.90
CA LEU A 104 -4.50 -3.96 -9.66
C LEU A 104 -5.61 -3.34 -10.49
N VAL A 105 -5.75 -2.02 -10.39
CA VAL A 105 -6.68 -1.24 -11.20
C VAL A 105 -5.93 -0.06 -11.80
N GLY A 106 -5.97 0.07 -13.12
CA GLY A 106 -5.41 1.20 -13.86
C GLY A 106 -6.50 1.91 -14.65
N TYR A 107 -6.42 3.24 -14.74
CA TYR A 107 -7.36 4.06 -15.50
C TYR A 107 -6.61 5.06 -16.39
N GLY A 108 -7.08 5.25 -17.63
CA GLY A 108 -6.48 6.14 -18.63
C GLY A 108 -5.53 5.41 -19.59
N ARG A 109 -4.33 5.96 -19.80
CA ARG A 109 -3.30 5.40 -20.69
C ARG A 109 -2.43 4.40 -19.93
N VAL A 110 -2.81 3.12 -20.02
CA VAL A 110 -2.26 2.02 -19.22
C VAL A 110 -1.32 1.10 -20.01
N GLU A 111 -0.78 1.56 -21.15
CA GLU A 111 0.03 0.71 -22.03
C GLU A 111 1.33 0.23 -21.36
N LYS A 112 1.82 0.98 -20.37
CA LYS A 112 3.01 0.65 -19.57
C LYS A 112 2.67 0.05 -18.20
N LEU A 113 1.40 -0.27 -17.93
CA LEU A 113 1.02 -0.87 -16.65
C LEU A 113 1.52 -2.32 -16.60
N PRO A 114 2.31 -2.72 -15.58
CA PRO A 114 2.73 -4.11 -15.43
C PRO A 114 1.55 -5.05 -15.21
N THR A 115 1.68 -6.31 -15.63
CA THR A 115 0.62 -7.30 -15.45
C THR A 115 0.63 -7.83 -14.01
N LEU A 116 -0.51 -8.35 -13.53
CA LEU A 116 -0.57 -9.00 -12.22
C LEU A 116 0.43 -10.17 -12.08
N ASP A 117 0.71 -10.88 -13.16
CA ASP A 117 1.70 -11.96 -13.19
C ASP A 117 3.14 -11.45 -12.98
N ASP A 118 3.42 -10.19 -13.33
CA ASP A 118 4.71 -9.55 -13.07
C ASP A 118 4.78 -9.03 -11.62
N ILE A 119 3.67 -8.51 -11.10
CA ILE A 119 3.60 -7.86 -9.77
C ILE A 119 3.55 -8.87 -8.63
N THR A 120 2.80 -9.96 -8.79
CA THR A 120 2.65 -10.99 -7.77
C THR A 120 3.99 -11.56 -7.29
N PRO A 121 4.91 -12.00 -8.17
CA PRO A 121 6.21 -12.49 -7.74
C PRO A 121 7.03 -11.38 -7.10
N MET A 122 6.94 -10.14 -7.59
CA MET A 122 7.66 -9.01 -6.98
C MET A 122 7.24 -8.74 -5.55
N LEU A 123 5.95 -8.88 -5.24
CA LEU A 123 5.43 -8.75 -3.87
C LEU A 123 5.85 -9.94 -2.98
N SER A 124 5.91 -11.16 -3.52
CA SER A 124 6.17 -12.37 -2.74
C SER A 124 7.65 -12.77 -2.60
N GLU A 125 8.52 -12.42 -3.55
CA GLU A 125 9.93 -12.81 -3.53
C GLU A 125 10.73 -11.92 -2.56
N SER A 126 11.61 -12.53 -1.76
CA SER A 126 12.55 -11.85 -0.86
C SER A 126 13.86 -11.41 -1.55
N CYS A 127 13.83 -11.11 -2.87
CA CYS A 127 15.05 -10.91 -3.64
C CYS A 127 15.08 -9.59 -4.41
N HIS A 128 16.06 -8.75 -4.08
CA HIS A 128 16.62 -7.73 -4.97
C HIS A 128 17.34 -8.42 -6.13
N LYS A 129 16.69 -8.51 -7.29
CA LYS A 129 17.39 -8.50 -8.59
C LYS A 129 16.53 -7.71 -9.58
N VAL A 130 16.84 -6.43 -9.72
CA VAL A 130 16.45 -5.66 -10.91
C VAL A 130 16.94 -6.47 -12.12
N LYS A 131 16.03 -7.12 -12.85
CA LYS A 131 16.38 -7.68 -14.16
C LYS A 131 16.71 -6.48 -15.05
N PRO A 132 17.91 -6.39 -15.64
CA PRO A 132 18.23 -5.29 -16.55
C PRO A 132 17.37 -5.43 -17.81
N THR A 133 16.35 -4.60 -17.92
CA THR A 133 15.55 -4.41 -19.13
C THR A 133 16.36 -3.59 -20.13
N MET A 134 17.11 -4.28 -20.99
CA MET A 134 17.22 -4.01 -22.45
C MET A 134 18.37 -4.86 -23.04
N LYS A 135 18.07 -6.06 -23.52
CA LYS A 135 18.78 -6.54 -24.71
C LYS A 135 18.10 -5.88 -25.90
N SER A 136 18.70 -4.81 -26.41
CA SER A 136 18.44 -4.39 -27.79
C SER A 136 18.79 -5.57 -28.68
N LYS A 137 17.75 -6.27 -29.18
CA LYS A 137 17.92 -7.19 -30.30
C LYS A 137 18.33 -6.32 -31.49
N MET A 138 19.64 -6.17 -31.71
CA MET A 138 20.14 -5.71 -33.00
C MET A 138 19.62 -6.68 -34.06
N PRO A 139 18.88 -6.21 -35.08
CA PRO A 139 18.36 -7.07 -36.12
C PRO A 139 19.54 -7.64 -36.95
N LYS A 140 19.54 -8.96 -37.17
CA LYS A 140 20.59 -9.70 -37.90
C LYS A 140 20.55 -9.43 -39.41
N PHE A 141 20.80 -8.19 -39.85
CA PHE A 141 20.78 -7.82 -41.28
C PHE A 141 22.15 -7.43 -41.86
N PHE A 142 23.25 -7.50 -41.10
CA PHE A 142 24.59 -7.13 -41.59
C PHE A 142 25.70 -8.13 -41.20
N LYS A 143 25.47 -9.43 -41.43
CA LYS A 143 26.57 -10.41 -41.54
C LYS A 143 26.47 -11.14 -42.87
N GLY A 144 26.95 -10.45 -43.89
CA GLY A 144 26.98 -10.94 -45.26
C GLY A 144 27.35 -9.84 -46.24
N PHE A 145 28.45 -9.11 -46.00
CA PHE A 145 29.22 -8.43 -47.03
C PHE A 145 30.58 -8.01 -46.44
N ILE A 146 31.64 -8.64 -46.96
CA ILE A 146 33.08 -8.49 -46.66
C ILE A 146 33.55 -9.19 -45.37
#